data_AF-A0AAD1TCU8-F1
#
_entry.id   AF-A0AAD1TCU8-F1
#
_cell.length_a   1.000
_cell.length_b   1.000
_cell.length_c   1.000
_cell.angle_alpha   90.00
_cell.angle_beta   90.00
_cell.angle_gamma   90.00
#
_symmetry.space_group_name_H-M   'P 1'
#
loop_
_entity.id
_entity.type
_entity.pdbx_description
1 polymer ?
#
loop_
_entity_poly.entity_id
_entity_poly.type
_entity_poly.pdbx_seq_one_letter_code
_entity_poly.pdbx_strand_id
1 'polypeptide(L)'
;MAHNKSMHPRNRYKDKPPDFAYLSSKYPEFKQYITVSLAGKPSLNFKDPGAVRALTCTLLKEDFGLTIDIPLERLIPTVPLRLNYIHWVEDLINYHDSDKTVLRRGIDIGK
;
A
#
# COMPACT_ATOMS: atom_id res chain seq x y z
N MET A 1 3.11 9.81 7.31
CA MET A 1 2.22 8.62 7.22
C MET A 1 0.79 9.14 7.19
N ALA A 2 -0.10 8.52 6.42
CA ALA A 2 -1.49 8.97 6.34
C ALA A 2 -2.11 9.00 7.75
N HIS A 3 -2.84 10.06 8.09
CA HIS A 3 -3.57 10.14 9.35
C HIS A 3 -4.53 8.97 9.42
N ASN A 4 -4.28 8.04 10.34
CA ASN A 4 -5.00 6.77 10.45
C ASN A 4 -6.52 6.96 10.68
N LYS A 5 -6.90 8.10 11.26
CA LYS A 5 -8.30 8.53 11.41
C LYS A 5 -9.04 8.60 10.06
N SER A 6 -8.34 8.90 8.98
CA SER A 6 -8.90 9.07 7.63
C SER A 6 -8.82 7.81 6.76
N MET A 7 -8.27 6.69 7.28
CA MET A 7 -8.31 5.43 6.54
C MET A 7 -9.69 4.78 6.61
N HIS A 8 -10.10 4.20 5.49
CA HIS A 8 -11.35 3.46 5.37
C HIS A 8 -11.41 2.30 6.41
N PRO A 9 -12.55 2.02 7.06
CA PRO A 9 -12.64 0.97 8.10
C PRO A 9 -12.18 -0.42 7.65
N ARG A 10 -12.40 -0.78 6.37
CA ARG A 10 -11.95 -2.05 5.77
C ARG A 10 -10.49 -2.06 5.30
N ASN A 11 -9.79 -0.93 5.40
CA ASN A 11 -8.38 -0.86 5.00
C ASN A 11 -7.52 -1.65 5.99
N ARG A 12 -6.86 -2.71 5.52
CA ARG A 12 -6.01 -3.58 6.34
C ARG A 12 -4.91 -2.84 7.11
N TYR A 13 -4.45 -1.69 6.59
CA TYR A 13 -3.38 -0.91 7.20
C TYR A 13 -3.87 0.14 8.21
N LYS A 14 -5.19 0.22 8.44
CA LYS A 14 -5.77 1.14 9.42
C LYS A 14 -5.20 0.82 10.80
N ASP A 15 -5.58 -0.29 11.40
CA ASP A 15 -5.13 -0.60 12.77
C ASP A 15 -3.79 -1.33 12.83
N LYS A 16 -3.30 -1.79 11.67
CA LYS A 16 -2.07 -2.60 11.52
C LYS A 16 -1.13 -1.96 10.50
N PRO A 17 -0.34 -0.95 10.88
CA PRO A 17 0.66 -0.39 9.98
C PRO A 17 1.71 -1.45 9.60
N PRO A 18 2.38 -1.31 8.43
CA PRO A 18 3.43 -2.23 8.02
C PRO A 18 4.53 -2.38 9.07
N ASP A 19 4.88 -3.62 9.39
CA ASP A 19 6.01 -3.94 10.25
C ASP A 19 7.33 -3.96 9.45
N PHE A 20 8.09 -2.87 9.52
CA PHE A 20 9.35 -2.75 8.80
C PHE A 20 10.44 -3.69 9.30
N ALA A 21 10.43 -4.11 10.57
CA ALA A 21 11.36 -5.13 11.05
C ALA A 21 11.07 -6.48 10.40
N TYR A 22 9.80 -6.89 10.41
CA TYR A 22 9.37 -8.13 9.75
C TYR A 22 9.69 -8.11 8.26
N LEU A 23 9.26 -7.06 7.54
CA LEU A 23 9.45 -6.97 6.09
C LEU A 23 10.93 -6.95 5.70
N SER A 24 11.77 -6.20 6.43
CA SER A 24 13.21 -6.14 6.13
C SER A 24 13.96 -7.45 6.45
N SER A 25 13.44 -8.27 7.36
CA SER A 25 14.00 -9.61 7.61
C SER A 25 13.74 -10.58 6.45
N LYS A 26 12.60 -10.42 5.77
CA LYS A 26 12.12 -11.33 4.72
C LYS A 26 12.51 -10.90 3.30
N TYR A 27 12.64 -9.59 3.08
CA TYR A 27 12.88 -9.00 1.75
C TYR A 27 14.19 -8.21 1.73
N PRO A 28 15.32 -8.82 1.29
CA PRO A 28 16.62 -8.14 1.20
C PRO A 28 16.58 -6.86 0.36
N GLU A 29 15.79 -6.86 -0.71
CA GLU A 29 15.58 -5.71 -1.60
C GLU A 29 14.95 -4.51 -0.89
N PHE A 30 14.16 -4.76 0.16
CA PHE A 30 13.58 -3.72 1.01
C PHE A 30 14.52 -3.35 2.15
N LYS A 31 15.23 -4.33 2.72
CA LYS A 31 16.16 -4.15 3.84
C LYS A 31 17.21 -3.07 3.58
N GLN A 32 17.74 -3.00 2.35
CA GLN A 32 18.76 -2.00 1.98
C GLN A 32 18.31 -0.54 2.17
N TYR A 33 17.01 -0.28 2.20
CA TYR A 33 16.42 1.06 2.38
C TYR A 33 16.03 1.36 3.82
N ILE A 34 16.13 0.37 4.73
CA ILE A 34 15.77 0.53 6.13
C ILE A 34 16.97 1.03 6.94
N THR A 35 16.71 2.09 7.70
CA THR A 35 17.65 2.65 8.68
C THR A 35 17.13 2.42 10.08
N VAL A 36 18.01 2.44 11.08
CA VAL A 36 17.61 2.37 12.49
C VAL A 36 17.62 3.77 13.06
N SER A 37 16.48 4.22 13.57
CA SER A 37 16.38 5.50 14.26
C SER A 37 17.16 5.50 15.59
N LEU A 38 17.43 6.67 16.16
CA LEU A 38 18.09 6.81 17.47
C LEU A 38 17.37 6.05 18.60
N ALA A 39 16.06 5.81 18.45
CA ALA A 39 15.25 5.04 19.38
C ALA A 39 15.28 3.51 19.12
N GLY A 40 16.18 3.03 18.25
CA GLY A 40 16.31 1.61 17.91
C GLY A 40 15.20 1.06 17.00
N LYS A 41 14.28 1.90 16.53
CA LYS A 41 13.17 1.47 15.67
C LYS A 41 13.56 1.53 14.19
N PRO A 42 13.22 0.51 13.38
CA PRO A 42 13.36 0.55 11.92
C PRO A 42 12.57 1.74 11.34
N SER A 43 13.19 2.42 10.39
CA SER A 43 12.67 3.64 9.76
C SER A 43 12.99 3.63 8.27
N LEU A 44 12.14 4.30 7.50
CA LEU A 44 12.25 4.44 6.05
C LEU A 44 12.28 5.93 5.68
N ASN A 45 13.18 6.32 4.79
CA ASN A 45 13.18 7.66 4.23
C ASN A 45 12.12 7.78 3.12
N PHE A 46 10.95 8.33 3.43
CA PHE A 46 9.87 8.51 2.44
C PHE A 46 10.14 9.56 1.36
N LYS A 47 11.27 10.28 1.42
CA LYS A 47 11.71 11.19 0.35
C LYS A 47 12.55 10.49 -0.71
N ASP A 48 13.06 9.28 -0.43
CA ASP A 48 13.80 8.48 -1.40
C ASP A 48 12.80 7.68 -2.26
N PRO A 49 12.71 7.95 -3.58
CA PRO A 49 11.84 7.21 -4.48
C PRO A 49 12.16 5.71 -4.51
N GLY A 50 13.44 5.33 -4.39
CA GLY A 50 13.84 3.92 -4.33
C GLY A 50 13.26 3.21 -3.12
N ALA A 51 13.34 3.85 -1.96
CA ALA A 51 12.78 3.36 -0.70
C ALA A 51 11.24 3.22 -0.75
N VAL A 52 10.54 4.23 -1.29
CA VAL A 52 9.06 4.20 -1.42
C VAL A 52 8.62 3.14 -2.42
N ARG A 53 9.35 2.97 -3.53
CA ARG A 53 9.11 1.90 -4.50
C ARG A 53 9.30 0.53 -3.87
N ALA A 54 10.41 0.31 -3.18
CA ALA A 54 10.70 -0.95 -2.51
C ALA A 54 9.61 -1.30 -1.49
N LEU A 55 9.17 -0.33 -0.68
CA LEU A 55 8.04 -0.51 0.24
C LEU A 55 6.76 -0.93 -0.53
N THR A 56 6.43 -0.22 -1.60
CA THR A 56 5.22 -0.46 -2.40
C THR A 56 5.21 -1.86 -3.00
N CYS A 57 6.29 -2.26 -3.68
CA CYS A 57 6.41 -3.59 -4.26
C CYS A 57 6.38 -4.69 -3.17
N THR A 58 7.05 -4.45 -2.04
CA THR A 58 7.07 -5.39 -0.92
C THR A 58 5.69 -5.60 -0.32
N LEU A 59 4.93 -4.53 -0.08
CA LEU A 59 3.57 -4.62 0.43
C LEU A 59 2.64 -5.34 -0.55
N LEU A 60 2.71 -5.02 -1.85
CA LEU A 60 1.89 -5.71 -2.84
C LEU A 60 2.19 -7.21 -2.92
N LYS A 61 3.46 -7.59 -2.79
CA LYS A 61 3.90 -8.98 -2.80
C LYS A 61 3.49 -9.72 -1.52
N GLU A 62 3.79 -9.17 -0.34
CA GLU A 62 3.49 -9.80 0.96
C GLU A 62 1.98 -9.92 1.19
N ASP A 63 1.26 -8.82 0.99
CA ASP A 63 -0.10 -8.71 1.47
C ASP A 63 -1.15 -9.13 0.42
N PHE A 64 -0.79 -9.11 -0.87
CA PHE A 64 -1.71 -9.37 -1.99
C PHE A 64 -1.20 -10.40 -3.00
N GLY A 65 0.03 -10.90 -2.86
CA GLY A 65 0.62 -11.85 -3.81
C GLY A 65 0.93 -11.23 -5.19
N LEU A 66 0.96 -9.90 -5.30
CA LEU A 66 1.16 -9.19 -6.56
C LEU A 66 2.63 -8.79 -6.72
N THR A 67 3.28 -9.28 -7.77
CA THR A 67 4.63 -8.86 -8.15
C THR A 67 4.53 -7.85 -9.29
N ILE A 68 5.05 -6.65 -9.07
CA ILE A 68 5.05 -5.57 -10.08
C ILE A 68 6.43 -4.94 -10.18
N ASP A 69 6.71 -4.35 -11.33
CA ASP A 69 7.86 -3.49 -11.56
C ASP A 69 7.38 -2.06 -11.83
N ILE A 70 8.01 -1.08 -11.17
CA ILE A 70 7.66 0.34 -11.27
C ILE A 70 8.93 1.12 -11.63
N PRO A 71 8.96 1.82 -12.78
CA PRO A 71 10.07 2.70 -13.12
C PRO A 71 10.16 3.89 -12.15
N LEU A 72 11.37 4.33 -11.80
CA LEU A 72 11.56 5.45 -10.85
C LEU A 72 11.15 6.81 -11.44
N GLU A 73 11.06 6.88 -12.76
CA GLU A 73 10.69 8.07 -13.53
C GLU A 73 9.17 8.33 -13.51
N ARG A 74 8.39 7.42 -12.92
CA ARG A 74 6.93 7.54 -12.79
C ARG A 74 6.50 7.67 -11.34
N LEU A 75 5.25 8.07 -11.16
CA LEU A 75 4.62 8.15 -9.85
C LEU A 75 4.60 6.76 -9.18
N ILE A 76 5.17 6.67 -7.98
CA ILE A 76 5.13 5.47 -7.15
C ILE A 76 3.86 5.52 -6.27
N PRO A 77 2.89 4.60 -6.44
CA PRO A 77 1.64 4.65 -5.71
C PRO A 77 1.83 4.16 -4.27
N THR A 78 1.25 4.86 -3.29
CA THR A 78 1.21 4.36 -1.90
C THR A 78 0.03 3.42 -1.69
N VAL A 79 0.30 2.16 -1.33
CA VAL A 79 -0.73 1.11 -1.22
C VAL A 79 -1.91 1.49 -0.30
N PRO A 80 -1.70 2.04 0.92
CA PRO A 80 -2.81 2.34 1.82
C PRO A 80 -3.77 3.38 1.24
N LEU A 81 -3.27 4.39 0.52
CA LEU A 81 -4.12 5.43 -0.08
C LEU A 81 -4.93 4.88 -1.26
N ARG A 82 -4.33 4.02 -2.09
CA ARG A 82 -5.05 3.37 -3.20
C ARG A 82 -6.14 2.42 -2.70
N LEU A 83 -5.89 1.69 -1.62
CA LEU A 83 -6.90 0.83 -0.99
C LEU A 83 -8.06 1.62 -0.41
N ASN A 84 -7.82 2.79 0.19
CA ASN A 84 -8.92 3.65 0.63
C ASN A 84 -9.87 3.98 -0.52
N TYR A 85 -9.32 4.29 -1.70
CA TYR A 85 -10.15 4.59 -2.86
C TYR A 85 -10.92 3.37 -3.36
N ILE A 86 -10.27 2.20 -3.46
CA ILE A 86 -10.94 0.95 -3.86
C ILE A 86 -12.11 0.64 -2.91
N HIS A 87 -11.91 0.71 -1.60
CA HIS A 87 -12.98 0.45 -0.65
C HIS A 87 -14.11 1.48 -0.70
N TRP A 88 -13.79 2.75 -0.99
CA TRP A 88 -14.81 3.76 -1.18
C TRP A 88 -15.64 3.49 -2.45
N VAL A 89 -15.01 3.05 -3.54
CA VAL A 89 -15.72 2.61 -4.75
C VAL A 89 -16.60 1.40 -4.45
N GLU A 90 -16.13 0.42 -3.67
CA GLU A 90 -16.95 -0.71 -3.21
C GLU A 90 -18.21 -0.24 -2.46
N ASP A 91 -18.09 0.77 -1.59
CA ASP A 91 -19.26 1.30 -0.88
C ASP A 91 -20.25 1.96 -1.83
N LEU A 92 -19.76 2.76 -2.77
CA LEU A 92 -20.62 3.45 -3.74
C LEU A 92 -21.39 2.47 -4.63
N ILE A 93 -20.73 1.42 -5.13
CA ILE A 93 -21.40 0.44 -6.00
C ILE A 93 -22.36 -0.47 -5.23
N ASN A 94 -22.06 -0.78 -3.97
CA ASN A 94 -22.90 -1.64 -3.13
C ASN A 94 -24.09 -0.90 -2.52
N TYR A 95 -24.02 0.44 -2.43
CA TYR A 95 -25.15 1.26 -2.01
C TYR A 95 -26.34 1.13 -2.97
N HIS A 96 -26.08 1.03 -4.27
CA HIS A 96 -27.12 0.92 -5.30
C HIS A 96 -27.52 -0.52 -5.63
N ASP A 97 -26.59 -1.47 -5.48
CA ASP A 97 -26.83 -2.88 -5.81
C ASP A 97 -25.98 -3.76 -4.88
N SER A 98 -26.66 -4.51 -4.01
CA SER A 98 -25.99 -5.37 -3.02
C SER A 98 -25.60 -6.75 -3.56
N ASP A 99 -25.97 -7.09 -4.80
CA ASP A 99 -25.60 -8.36 -5.41
C ASP A 99 -24.12 -8.37 -5.81
N LYS A 100 -23.34 -9.15 -5.06
CA LYS A 100 -21.90 -9.32 -5.27
C LYS A 100 -21.58 -10.32 -6.38
N THR A 101 -22.56 -11.03 -6.91
CA THR A 101 -22.37 -12.04 -7.96
C THR A 101 -22.39 -11.45 -9.37
N VAL A 102 -22.90 -10.22 -9.51
CA VAL A 102 -22.93 -9.50 -10.78
C VAL A 102 -21.54 -9.00 -11.15
N LEU A 103 -21.13 -9.27 -12.41
CA LEU A 103 -19.89 -8.74 -12.97
C LEU A 103 -19.90 -7.21 -12.96
N ARG A 104 -19.00 -6.61 -12.18
CA ARG A 104 -18.78 -5.16 -12.14
C ARG A 104 -17.71 -4.76 -13.16
N ARG A 105 -17.93 -3.66 -13.88
CA ARG A 105 -16.98 -3.09 -14.85
C ARG A 105 -16.63 -1.67 -14.43
N GLY A 106 -15.34 -1.32 -14.49
CA GLY A 106 -14.84 0.01 -14.14
C GLY A 106 -13.82 0.51 -15.16
N ILE A 107 -13.63 1.81 -15.22
CA ILE A 107 -12.64 2.49 -16.07
C ILE A 107 -11.67 3.22 -15.15
N ASP A 108 -10.36 2.98 -15.31
CA ASP A 108 -9.30 3.69 -14.60
C ASP A 108 -8.58 4.64 -15.56
N ILE A 109 -8.70 5.95 -15.34
CA ILE A 109 -8.18 6.98 -16.23
C ILE A 109 -6.79 7.43 -15.73
N GLY A 110 -5.78 7.42 -16.60
CA GLY A 110 -4.42 7.87 -16.28
C GLY A 110 -3.44 6.76 -15.85
N LYS A 111 -3.69 5.53 -16.32
CA LYS A 111 -2.79 4.38 -16.21
C LYS A 111 -1.68 4.38 -17.25
#